data_AF-A0A354TRU7-F1
#
_entry.id   AF-A0A354TRU7-F1
#
_cell.length_a   1.000
_cell.length_b   1.000
_cell.length_c   1.000
_cell.angle_alpha   90.00
_cell.angle_beta   90.00
_cell.angle_gamma   90.00
#
_symmetry.space_group_name_H-M   'P 1'
#
loop_
_entity.id
_entity.type
_entity.pdbx_description
1 polymer ?
#
loop_
_entity_poly.entity_id
_entity_poly.type
_entity_poly.pdbx_seq_one_letter_code
_entity_poly.pdbx_strand_id
1 'polypeptide(L)'
;AMGLAIGMAGPNTKVIPGHGEGVSDRQGMLDYQNLLFTLRDRVQSHIDEGHSVEEMLAAEPTRDLDPRWGGIPSWTAADLLPIIYIELTR
;
A
#
# COMPACT_ATOMS: atom_id res chain seq x y z
N ALA A 1 5.03 13.36 -1.07
CA ALA A 1 4.39 13.78 -2.33
C ALA A 1 2.88 13.58 -2.33
N MET A 2 2.34 12.37 -2.09
CA MET A 2 0.89 12.08 -2.15
C MET A 2 0.01 13.01 -1.30
N GLY A 3 0.37 13.26 -0.03
CA GLY A 3 -0.41 14.16 0.83
C GLY A 3 -0.54 15.60 0.31
N LEU A 4 0.50 16.12 -0.37
CA LEU A 4 0.44 17.43 -1.02
C LEU A 4 -0.53 17.41 -2.21
N ALA A 5 -0.51 16.35 -3.02
CA ALA A 5 -1.43 16.19 -4.15
C ALA A 5 -2.90 16.10 -3.68
N ILE A 6 -3.17 15.37 -2.60
CA ILE A 6 -4.50 15.29 -1.97
C ILE A 6 -4.96 16.65 -1.46
N GLY A 7 -4.05 17.46 -0.90
CA GLY A 7 -4.32 18.81 -0.42
C GLY A 7 -4.66 19.79 -1.55
N MET A 8 -4.09 19.61 -2.73
CA MET A 8 -4.38 20.43 -3.92
C MET A 8 -5.62 19.96 -4.69
N ALA A 9 -5.97 18.68 -4.62
CA ALA A 9 -7.11 18.13 -5.34
C ALA A 9 -8.44 18.62 -4.75
N GLY A 10 -9.27 19.22 -5.59
CA GLY A 10 -10.64 19.57 -5.27
C GLY A 10 -11.61 18.39 -5.46
N PRO A 11 -12.89 18.55 -5.11
CA PRO A 11 -13.90 17.48 -5.21
C PRO A 11 -14.13 16.98 -6.66
N ASN A 12 -13.83 17.80 -7.67
CA ASN A 12 -14.01 17.44 -9.08
C ASN A 12 -12.69 17.17 -9.82
N THR A 13 -11.56 17.15 -9.10
CA THR A 13 -10.25 16.88 -9.71
C THR A 13 -10.20 15.44 -10.21
N LYS A 14 -9.86 15.28 -11.49
CA LYS A 14 -9.55 13.99 -12.08
C LYS A 14 -8.05 13.72 -11.95
N VAL A 15 -7.70 12.50 -11.58
CA VAL A 15 -6.32 12.06 -11.38
C VAL A 15 -6.02 10.98 -12.41
N ILE A 16 -5.03 11.22 -13.26
CA ILE A 16 -4.55 10.23 -14.23
C ILE A 16 -3.29 9.60 -13.62
N PRO A 17 -3.31 8.31 -13.27
CA PRO A 17 -2.14 7.66 -12.69
C PRO A 17 -1.07 7.42 -13.75
N GLY A 18 0.20 7.32 -13.32
CA GLY A 18 1.29 6.95 -14.24
C GLY A 18 1.23 5.49 -14.68
N HIS A 19 0.71 4.61 -13.83
CA HIS A 19 0.49 3.18 -14.09
C HIS A 19 -0.88 2.75 -13.55
N GLY A 20 -1.45 1.70 -14.12
CA GLY A 20 -2.81 1.24 -13.81
C GLY A 20 -3.84 1.77 -14.79
N GLU A 21 -5.06 1.25 -14.72
CA GLU A 21 -6.11 1.55 -15.68
C GLU A 21 -7.02 2.71 -15.22
N GLY A 22 -7.48 3.50 -16.20
CA GLY A 22 -8.56 4.45 -16.01
C GLY A 22 -8.17 5.79 -15.37
N VAL A 23 -9.20 6.49 -14.91
CA VAL A 23 -9.10 7.81 -14.25
C VAL A 23 -9.56 7.65 -12.81
N SER A 24 -8.77 8.18 -11.88
CA SER A 24 -9.07 8.24 -10.46
C SER A 24 -9.49 9.67 -10.05
N ASP A 25 -9.58 9.90 -8.75
CA ASP A 25 -9.94 11.17 -8.14
C ASP A 25 -9.23 11.35 -6.78
N ARG A 26 -9.64 12.40 -6.05
CA ARG A 26 -9.12 12.68 -4.71
C ARG A 26 -9.37 11.53 -3.72
N GLN A 27 -10.52 10.87 -3.79
CA GLN A 27 -10.86 9.76 -2.90
C GLN A 27 -9.99 8.55 -3.21
N GLY A 28 -9.76 8.25 -4.49
CA GLY A 28 -8.84 7.18 -4.87
C GLY A 28 -7.41 7.39 -4.35
N MET A 29 -6.91 8.63 -4.35
CA MET A 29 -5.61 8.95 -3.75
C MET A 29 -5.60 8.74 -2.22
N LEU A 30 -6.67 9.13 -1.52
CA LEU A 30 -6.83 8.91 -0.09
C LEU A 30 -6.86 7.41 0.25
N ASP A 31 -7.62 6.63 -0.52
CA ASP A 31 -7.74 5.19 -0.34
C ASP A 31 -6.38 4.49 -0.53
N TYR A 32 -5.61 4.92 -1.54
CA TYR A 32 -4.27 4.39 -1.77
C TYR A 32 -3.29 4.81 -0.67
N GLN A 33 -3.37 6.05 -0.17
CA GLN A 33 -2.55 6.48 0.96
C GLN A 33 -2.87 5.66 2.23
N ASN A 34 -4.15 5.41 2.49
CA ASN A 34 -4.60 4.60 3.62
C ASN A 34 -4.14 3.14 3.49
N LEU A 35 -4.14 2.59 2.27
CA LEU A 35 -3.55 1.27 2.00
C LEU A 35 -2.08 1.25 2.45
N LEU A 36 -1.26 2.22 2.02
CA LEU A 36 0.16 2.26 2.39
C LEU A 36 0.39 2.37 3.89
N PHE A 37 -0.43 3.15 4.61
CA PHE A 37 -0.35 3.20 6.08
C PHE A 37 -0.75 1.87 6.72
N THR A 38 -1.82 1.24 6.23
CA THR A 38 -2.26 -0.07 6.72
C THR A 38 -1.17 -1.13 6.55
N LEU A 39 -0.52 -1.17 5.37
CA LEU A 39 0.57 -2.09 5.11
C LEU A 39 1.78 -1.82 6.03
N ARG A 40 2.16 -0.55 6.20
CA ARG A 40 3.23 -0.15 7.11
C ARG A 40 2.97 -0.62 8.54
N ASP A 41 1.76 -0.38 9.05
CA ASP A 41 1.42 -0.71 10.43
C ASP A 41 1.36 -2.23 10.64
N ARG A 42 0.85 -3.00 9.67
CA ARG A 42 0.88 -4.47 9.73
C ARG A 42 2.30 -5.01 9.74
N VAL A 43 3.17 -4.48 8.88
CA VAL A 43 4.59 -4.87 8.86
C VAL A 43 5.27 -4.53 10.18
N GLN A 44 5.00 -3.34 10.75
CA GLN A 44 5.52 -2.95 12.06
C GLN A 44 5.07 -3.92 13.16
N SER A 45 3.80 -4.32 13.19
CA SER A 45 3.32 -5.31 14.16
C SER A 45 4.07 -6.64 14.06
N HIS A 46 4.33 -7.13 12.84
CA HIS A 46 5.13 -8.36 12.67
C HIS A 46 6.57 -8.20 13.15
N ILE A 47 7.20 -7.03 12.93
CA ILE A 47 8.54 -6.71 13.45
C ILE A 47 8.53 -6.72 14.98
N ASP A 48 7.53 -6.09 15.59
CA ASP A 48 7.40 -5.98 17.05
C ASP A 48 7.16 -7.36 17.71
N GLU A 49 6.52 -8.28 16.98
CA GLU A 49 6.35 -9.69 17.34
C GLU A 49 7.61 -10.54 17.12
N GLY A 50 8.65 -10.00 16.49
CA GLY A 50 9.93 -10.67 16.24
C GLY A 50 9.96 -11.57 14.99
N HIS A 51 8.97 -11.45 14.11
CA HIS A 51 8.88 -12.26 12.89
C HIS A 51 9.95 -11.87 11.85
N SER A 52 10.50 -12.85 11.14
CA SER A 52 11.30 -12.60 9.93
C SER A 52 10.44 -12.14 8.74
N VAL A 53 11.08 -11.68 7.65
CA VAL A 53 10.37 -11.35 6.40
C VAL A 53 9.60 -12.57 5.87
N GLU A 54 10.22 -13.76 5.90
CA GLU A 54 9.61 -15.00 5.44
C GLU A 54 8.39 -15.39 6.30
N GLU A 55 8.50 -15.25 7.62
CA GLU A 55 7.39 -15.53 8.55
C GLU A 55 6.24 -14.55 8.36
N MET A 56 6.53 -13.25 8.20
CA MET A 56 5.54 -12.23 7.87
C MET A 56 4.83 -12.55 6.56
N LEU A 57 5.56 -12.90 5.48
CA LEU A 57 4.94 -13.24 4.20
C LEU A 57 4.05 -14.49 4.31
N ALA A 58 4.50 -15.51 5.05
CA ALA A 58 3.72 -16.73 5.29
C ALA A 58 2.42 -16.49 6.08
N ALA A 59 2.35 -15.40 6.86
CA ALA A 59 1.14 -15.01 7.58
C ALA A 59 0.06 -14.36 6.67
N GLU A 60 0.40 -14.06 5.42
CA GLU A 60 -0.48 -13.42 4.43
C GLU A 60 -1.18 -12.15 4.97
N PRO A 61 -0.41 -11.12 5.37
CA PRO A 61 -0.94 -9.96 6.09
C PRO A 61 -1.82 -9.05 5.22
N THR A 62 -2.02 -9.34 3.93
CA THR A 62 -2.86 -8.55 3.02
C THR A 62 -4.10 -9.27 2.52
N ARG A 63 -4.39 -10.48 3.02
CA ARG A 63 -5.47 -11.34 2.49
C ARG A 63 -6.83 -10.65 2.38
N ASP A 64 -7.16 -9.78 3.33
CA ASP A 64 -8.40 -8.99 3.35
C ASP A 64 -8.41 -7.82 2.36
N LEU A 65 -7.23 -7.38 1.90
CA LEU A 65 -7.03 -6.28 0.95
C LEU A 65 -6.94 -6.78 -0.50
N ASP A 66 -6.53 -8.04 -0.69
CA ASP A 66 -6.32 -8.65 -2.01
C ASP A 66 -7.52 -8.56 -2.97
N PRO A 67 -8.79 -8.72 -2.54
CA PRO A 67 -9.94 -8.57 -3.45
C PRO A 67 -10.01 -7.21 -4.14
N ARG A 68 -9.47 -6.16 -3.51
CA ARG A 68 -9.45 -4.80 -4.06
C ARG A 68 -8.10 -4.45 -4.70
N TRP A 69 -6.99 -4.93 -4.13
CA TRP A 69 -5.64 -4.43 -4.44
C TRP A 69 -4.69 -5.48 -5.02
N GLY A 70 -5.01 -6.78 -4.92
CA GLY A 70 -4.13 -7.88 -5.34
C GLY A 70 -4.20 -8.23 -6.84
N GLY A 71 -4.98 -7.50 -7.63
CA GLY A 71 -5.27 -7.84 -9.03
C GLY A 71 -4.18 -7.48 -10.05
N ILE A 72 -2.98 -7.06 -9.62
CA ILE A 72 -1.89 -6.64 -10.51
C ILE A 72 -0.78 -7.70 -10.51
N PRO A 73 -0.66 -8.56 -11.54
CA PRO A 73 0.32 -9.64 -11.54
C PRO A 73 1.78 -9.18 -11.60
N SER A 74 2.03 -7.97 -12.13
CA SER A 74 3.39 -7.44 -12.28
C SER A 74 3.97 -6.82 -11.02
N TRP A 75 3.15 -6.62 -9.98
CA TRP A 75 3.59 -6.03 -8.71
C TRP A 75 2.63 -6.42 -7.58
N THR A 76 3.11 -7.23 -6.64
CA THR A 76 2.29 -7.87 -5.59
C THR A 76 2.70 -7.43 -4.18
N ALA A 77 1.93 -7.84 -3.17
CA ALA A 77 2.29 -7.65 -1.77
C ALA A 77 3.64 -8.30 -1.43
N ALA A 78 3.96 -9.44 -2.05
CA ALA A 78 5.24 -10.13 -1.84
C ALA A 78 6.46 -9.30 -2.32
N ASP A 79 6.25 -8.39 -3.27
CA ASP A 79 7.30 -7.46 -3.75
C ASP A 79 7.44 -6.24 -2.83
N LEU A 80 6.32 -5.75 -2.28
CA LEU A 80 6.27 -4.50 -1.51
C LEU A 80 6.59 -4.69 -0.02
N LEU A 81 6.02 -5.70 0.63
CA LEU A 81 6.15 -5.86 2.08
C LEU A 81 7.61 -6.03 2.55
N PRO A 82 8.48 -6.78 1.85
CA PRO A 82 9.90 -6.85 2.23
C PRO A 82 10.60 -5.50 2.19
N ILE A 83 10.25 -4.62 1.25
CA ILE A 83 10.81 -3.26 1.18
C ILE A 83 10.42 -2.48 2.42
N ILE A 84 9.13 -2.50 2.79
CA ILE A 84 8.64 -1.81 4.00
C ILE A 84 9.35 -2.36 5.25
N TYR A 85 9.46 -3.68 5.37
CA TYR A 85 10.12 -4.33 6.50
C TYR A 85 11.56 -3.82 6.66
N ILE A 86 12.34 -3.88 5.56
CA ILE A 86 13.74 -3.45 5.56
C ILE A 86 13.87 -1.98 5.93
N GLU A 87 13.02 -1.10 5.41
CA GLU A 87 13.06 0.33 5.74
C GLU A 87 12.66 0.64 7.19
N LEU A 88 11.83 -0.18 7.83
CA LEU A 88 11.44 -0.01 9.24
C LEU A 88 12.50 -0.55 10.23
N THR A 89 13.34 -1.49 9.79
CA THR A 89 14.40 -2.09 10.64
C THR A 89 15.78 -1.45 10.46
N ARG A 90 15.88 -0.39 9.66
CA ARG A 90 17.12 0.36 9.44
C ARG A 90 17.41 1.40 10.51
#